data_AF-A0A7W0U8N5-F1
#
_entry.id   AF-A0A7W0U8N5-F1
#
_cell.length_a   1.000
_cell.length_b   1.000
_cell.length_c   1.000
_cell.angle_alpha   90.00
_cell.angle_beta   90.00
_cell.angle_gamma   90.00
#
_symmetry.space_group_name_H-M   'P 1'
#
loop_
_entity.id
_entity.type
_entity.pdbx_description
1 polymer ?
#
loop_
_entity_poly.entity_id
_entity_poly.type
_entity_poly.pdbx_seq_one_letter_code
_entity_poly.pdbx_strand_id
1 'polypeptide(L)'
;MSQGRLGASHHGTETLAEVDAVAPRVCVERATLSALVEEGLSIRQIAERLDRSPTSVRHWLRRYGLKTDGRRGRRPVNEAERDGPQDARATCPHHGLTLHRWFDDRGYRCLRCRSMYVANRRREIKATLVEEAGGCCAVCGYSRCLRALSFHHVDPTTKAFGIALYGSARSLARAREEARKCVLLCSNCHAEVEAGVTSV
;
A
#
# COMPACT_ATOMS: atom_id res chain seq x y z
N MET A 1 -9.23 66.55 63.28
CA MET A 1 -8.71 67.52 62.28
C MET A 1 -8.72 66.85 60.91
N SER A 2 -9.19 67.61 59.90
CA SER A 2 -9.14 67.43 58.43
C SER A 2 -9.32 66.00 57.86
N GLN A 3 -10.49 65.67 57.28
CA GLN A 3 -10.86 65.85 55.85
C GLN A 3 -10.03 64.97 54.89
N GLY A 4 -10.59 63.93 54.27
CA GLY A 4 -11.37 63.95 53.01
C GLY A 4 -10.73 62.90 52.07
N ARG A 5 -11.33 62.27 51.06
CA ARG A 5 -12.59 62.39 50.31
C ARG A 5 -12.73 61.12 49.46
N LEU A 6 -13.99 60.68 49.26
CA LEU A 6 -14.61 60.20 48.00
C LEU A 6 -14.05 58.96 47.27
N GLY A 7 -14.97 58.05 46.91
CA GLY A 7 -14.75 57.06 45.84
C GLY A 7 -15.83 55.98 45.80
N ALA A 8 -16.87 56.19 44.98
CA ALA A 8 -18.12 55.44 44.91
C ALA A 8 -18.01 53.96 44.47
N SER A 9 -18.99 53.20 44.98
CA SER A 9 -19.49 51.89 44.58
C SER A 9 -19.75 51.73 43.08
N HIS A 10 -19.70 50.50 42.55
CA HIS A 10 -20.77 49.97 41.68
C HIS A 10 -20.72 48.43 41.61
N HIS A 11 -21.83 47.80 42.01
CA HIS A 11 -22.23 46.45 41.62
C HIS A 11 -22.92 46.49 40.25
N GLY A 12 -22.92 45.37 39.51
CA GLY A 12 -23.76 45.12 38.33
C GLY A 12 -22.98 44.42 37.21
N THR A 13 -23.08 43.10 37.09
CA THR A 13 -23.96 42.32 36.18
C THR A 13 -23.55 42.36 34.71
N GLU A 14 -23.18 41.17 34.21
CA GLU A 14 -23.45 40.58 32.88
C GLU A 14 -23.59 41.52 31.66
N THR A 15 -22.78 41.33 30.62
CA THR A 15 -23.17 40.75 29.32
C THR A 15 -22.17 41.08 28.20
N LEU A 16 -21.78 40.01 27.48
CA LEU A 16 -21.60 39.85 26.03
C LEU A 16 -20.96 40.95 25.16
N ALA A 17 -20.08 40.43 24.29
CA ALA A 17 -19.76 40.88 22.94
C ALA A 17 -18.60 41.87 22.77
N GLU A 18 -17.37 41.36 22.98
CA GLU A 18 -16.27 41.79 22.14
C GLU A 18 -16.45 41.14 20.76
N VAL A 19 -17.13 41.88 19.88
CA VAL A 19 -17.16 41.61 18.45
C VAL A 19 -15.79 41.91 17.87
N ASP A 20 -14.95 40.87 17.80
CA ASP A 20 -13.73 40.88 17.01
C ASP A 20 -14.05 41.38 15.60
N ALA A 21 -13.36 42.46 15.22
CA ALA A 21 -13.42 43.06 13.91
C ALA A 21 -13.11 42.00 12.84
N VAL A 22 -14.16 41.48 12.20
CA VAL A 22 -14.02 40.57 11.06
C VAL A 22 -13.36 41.35 9.93
N ALA A 23 -12.07 41.11 9.72
CA ALA A 23 -11.31 41.57 8.57
C ALA A 23 -12.11 41.29 7.27
N PRO A 24 -12.13 42.22 6.31
CA PRO A 24 -13.00 42.14 5.15
C PRO A 24 -12.79 40.80 4.41
N ARG A 25 -13.88 40.14 4.02
CA ARG A 25 -13.82 38.92 3.19
C ARG A 25 -13.29 39.31 1.81
N VAL A 26 -11.97 39.46 1.68
CA VAL A 26 -11.30 39.77 0.42
C VAL A 26 -11.64 38.62 -0.54
N CYS A 27 -12.40 38.95 -1.58
CA CYS A 27 -12.77 38.04 -2.65
C CYS A 27 -11.49 37.62 -3.38
N VAL A 28 -11.26 36.32 -3.52
CA VAL A 28 -10.17 35.84 -4.38
C VAL A 28 -10.70 35.86 -5.81
N GLU A 29 -10.13 36.69 -6.67
CA GLU A 29 -10.56 36.79 -8.06
C GLU A 29 -10.32 35.48 -8.82
N ARG A 30 -11.28 35.11 -9.68
CA ARG A 30 -11.21 33.87 -10.48
C ARG A 30 -9.98 33.85 -11.39
N ALA A 31 -9.59 34.99 -11.96
CA ALA A 31 -8.44 35.11 -12.84
C ALA A 31 -7.14 34.75 -12.11
N THR A 32 -6.93 35.32 -10.93
CA THR A 32 -5.79 35.01 -10.05
C THR A 32 -5.75 33.54 -9.66
N LEU A 33 -6.91 32.95 -9.31
CA LEU A 33 -6.97 31.54 -8.93
C LEU A 33 -6.74 30.60 -10.12
N SER A 34 -7.17 30.98 -11.33
CA SER A 34 -6.92 30.21 -12.57
C SER A 34 -5.44 30.21 -12.92
N ALA A 35 -4.79 31.37 -12.89
CA ALA A 35 -3.35 31.50 -13.15
C ALA A 35 -2.53 30.61 -12.21
N LEU A 36 -2.81 30.65 -10.91
CA LEU A 36 -2.12 29.82 -9.91
C LEU A 36 -2.37 28.31 -10.10
N VAL A 37 -3.53 27.92 -10.64
CA VAL A 37 -3.84 26.52 -10.97
C VAL A 37 -3.11 26.08 -12.25
N GLU A 38 -3.01 26.96 -13.24
CA GLU A 38 -2.28 26.72 -14.49
C GLU A 38 -0.77 26.62 -14.26
N GLU A 39 -0.23 27.40 -13.33
CA GLU A 39 1.13 27.26 -12.80
C GLU A 39 1.37 25.93 -12.05
N GLY A 40 0.32 25.14 -11.80
CA GLY A 40 0.43 23.79 -11.24
C GLY A 40 0.59 23.74 -9.71
N LEU A 41 0.27 24.83 -9.01
CA LEU A 41 0.41 24.90 -7.56
C LEU A 41 -0.64 24.00 -6.85
N SER A 42 -0.23 23.44 -5.72
CA SER A 42 -1.14 22.74 -4.80
C SER A 42 -1.99 23.73 -4.00
N ILE A 43 -3.12 23.25 -3.44
CA ILE A 43 -4.00 24.05 -2.57
C ILE A 43 -3.23 24.73 -1.42
N ARG A 44 -2.19 24.07 -0.87
CA ARG A 44 -1.37 24.64 0.22
C ARG A 44 -0.46 25.77 -0.26
N GLN A 45 0.15 25.63 -1.44
CA GLN A 45 0.99 26.67 -2.03
C GLN A 45 0.16 27.89 -2.48
N ILE A 46 -1.03 27.65 -3.03
CA ILE A 46 -1.99 28.71 -3.36
C ILE A 46 -2.42 29.45 -2.08
N ALA A 47 -2.65 28.73 -0.98
CA ALA A 47 -2.98 29.30 0.32
C ALA A 47 -1.87 30.19 0.86
N GLU A 48 -0.63 29.72 0.85
CA GLU A 48 0.54 30.51 1.26
C GLU A 48 0.73 31.76 0.40
N ARG A 49 0.60 31.63 -0.92
CA ARG A 49 0.82 32.73 -1.87
C ARG A 49 -0.28 33.80 -1.82
N LEU A 50 -1.49 33.43 -1.44
CA LEU A 50 -2.61 34.35 -1.24
C LEU A 50 -2.73 34.83 0.21
N ASP A 51 -1.86 34.36 1.12
CA ASP A 51 -1.98 34.56 2.57
C ASP A 51 -3.38 34.20 3.08
N ARG A 52 -3.86 33.00 2.74
CA ARG A 52 -5.19 32.51 3.09
C ARG A 52 -5.13 31.09 3.61
N SER A 53 -6.17 30.70 4.35
CA SER A 53 -6.27 29.30 4.79
C SER A 53 -6.48 28.36 3.59
N PRO A 54 -5.93 27.13 3.62
CA PRO A 54 -6.21 26.10 2.61
C PRO A 54 -7.70 25.78 2.45
N THR A 55 -8.48 25.95 3.52
CA THR A 55 -9.94 25.80 3.52
C THR A 55 -10.62 26.91 2.74
N SER A 56 -10.16 28.16 2.88
CA SER A 56 -10.61 29.30 2.08
C SER A 56 -10.29 29.12 0.60
N VAL A 57 -9.08 28.67 0.27
CA VAL A 57 -8.69 28.37 -1.12
C VAL A 57 -9.55 27.26 -1.72
N ARG A 58 -9.79 26.17 -0.98
CA ARG A 58 -10.68 25.09 -1.41
C ARG A 58 -12.10 25.57 -1.69
N HIS A 59 -12.61 26.47 -0.84
CA HIS A 59 -13.92 27.10 -1.04
C HIS A 59 -13.98 27.85 -2.38
N TRP A 60 -12.99 28.68 -2.68
CA TRP A 60 -12.94 29.47 -3.92
C TRP A 60 -12.70 28.60 -5.17
N LEU A 61 -11.84 27.59 -5.09
CA LEU A 61 -11.64 26.62 -6.18
C LEU A 61 -12.95 25.91 -6.54
N ARG A 62 -13.70 25.46 -5.53
CA ARG A 62 -15.02 24.84 -5.73
C ARG A 62 -16.02 25.82 -6.34
N ARG A 63 -16.05 27.07 -5.85
CA ARG A 63 -16.95 28.13 -6.33
C ARG A 63 -16.72 28.47 -7.80
N TYR A 64 -15.47 28.42 -8.27
CA TYR A 64 -15.10 28.75 -9.65
C TYR A 64 -14.93 27.54 -10.58
N GLY A 65 -15.17 26.32 -10.07
CA GLY A 65 -15.02 25.07 -10.83
C GLY A 65 -13.58 24.70 -11.19
N LEU A 66 -12.59 25.28 -10.49
CA LEU A 66 -11.17 25.07 -10.74
C LEU A 66 -10.66 23.87 -9.93
N LYS A 67 -9.71 23.12 -10.50
CA LYS A 67 -9.08 21.95 -9.86
C LYS A 67 -7.57 22.04 -9.98
N THR A 68 -6.87 22.03 -8.86
CA THR A 68 -5.41 21.84 -8.85
C THR A 68 -5.09 20.40 -9.25
N ASP A 69 -4.19 20.20 -10.19
CA ASP A 69 -3.59 18.88 -10.43
C ASP A 69 -2.61 18.58 -9.29
N GLY A 70 -3.10 17.93 -8.23
CA GLY A 70 -2.30 17.55 -7.06
C GLY A 70 -1.11 16.63 -7.36
N ARG A 71 -0.94 16.20 -8.62
CA ARG A 71 0.24 15.47 -9.10
C ARG A 71 1.40 16.40 -9.45
N ARG A 72 1.15 17.63 -9.94
CA ARG A 72 2.19 18.61 -10.34
C ARG A 72 2.80 19.37 -9.18
N GLY A 73 2.05 19.58 -8.10
CA GLY A 73 2.55 20.17 -6.84
C GLY A 73 3.26 19.15 -5.93
N ARG A 74 3.34 17.88 -6.32
CA ARG A 74 4.27 16.94 -5.69
C ARG A 74 5.64 17.41 -6.11
N ARG A 75 6.41 18.00 -5.17
CA ARG A 75 7.85 18.21 -5.33
C ARG A 75 8.37 16.98 -6.07
N PRO A 76 9.06 17.12 -7.24
CA PRO A 76 9.70 15.97 -7.85
C PRO A 76 10.41 15.27 -6.70
N VAL A 77 10.10 13.99 -6.49
CA VAL A 77 10.87 13.19 -5.55
C VAL A 77 12.26 13.28 -6.10
N ASN A 78 13.05 14.21 -5.55
CA ASN A 78 14.41 14.43 -5.97
C ASN A 78 15.04 13.05 -5.97
N GLU A 79 15.76 12.73 -7.04
CA GLU A 79 16.47 11.47 -7.23
C GLU A 79 17.60 11.26 -6.19
N ALA A 80 17.66 12.09 -5.14
CA ALA A 80 18.40 11.94 -3.90
C ALA A 80 17.43 12.30 -2.75
N GLU A 81 17.16 11.50 -1.72
CA GLU A 81 18.01 10.60 -0.97
C GLU A 81 17.22 9.33 -0.54
N ARG A 82 17.68 8.14 -0.96
CA ARG A 82 17.45 6.90 -0.20
C ARG A 82 18.77 6.52 0.46
N ASP A 83 19.38 7.46 1.17
CA ASP A 83 20.70 7.30 1.81
C ASP A 83 20.62 6.61 3.17
N GLY A 84 19.83 5.54 3.22
CA GLY A 84 19.93 4.53 4.27
C GLY A 84 20.12 3.18 3.60
N PRO A 85 20.94 2.27 4.15
CA PRO A 85 21.01 0.93 3.60
C PRO A 85 19.60 0.34 3.67
N GLN A 86 19.01 0.05 2.50
CA GLN A 86 17.72 -0.63 2.40
C GLN A 86 17.75 -1.93 3.22
N ASP A 87 18.94 -2.53 3.31
CA ASP A 87 19.24 -3.69 4.12
C ASP A 87 20.25 -3.35 5.24
N ALA A 88 19.83 -3.39 6.51
CA ALA A 88 20.70 -3.26 7.68
C ALA A 88 21.07 -4.63 8.25
N ARG A 89 22.31 -4.78 8.76
CA ARG A 89 22.66 -5.96 9.58
C ARG A 89 22.14 -5.74 11.00
N ALA A 90 21.31 -6.65 11.47
CA ALA A 90 20.78 -6.62 12.83
C ALA A 90 20.53 -8.04 13.35
N THR A 91 20.41 -8.18 14.66
CA THR A 91 20.14 -9.47 15.30
C THR A 91 18.65 -9.79 15.25
N CYS A 92 18.32 -10.95 14.68
CA CYS A 92 16.97 -11.53 14.70
C CYS A 92 16.89 -12.60 15.80
N PRO A 93 15.81 -12.64 16.61
CA PRO A 93 15.63 -13.68 17.64
C PRO A 93 15.66 -15.11 17.10
N HIS A 94 15.29 -15.31 15.83
CA HIS A 94 15.23 -16.64 15.20
C HIS A 94 16.48 -17.02 14.41
N HIS A 95 17.28 -16.04 13.99
CA HIS A 95 18.34 -16.24 12.99
C HIS A 95 19.69 -15.65 13.37
N GLY A 96 19.82 -15.04 14.55
CA GLY A 96 21.01 -14.31 14.95
C GLY A 96 21.28 -13.11 14.04
N LEU A 97 22.55 -12.76 13.86
CA LEU A 97 22.97 -11.62 13.03
C LEU A 97 22.65 -11.89 11.54
N THR A 98 21.78 -11.08 10.95
CA THR A 98 21.31 -11.26 9.57
C THR A 98 20.88 -9.94 8.94
N LEU A 99 20.69 -9.93 7.61
CA LEU A 99 20.14 -8.79 6.89
C LEU A 99 18.65 -8.57 7.22
N HIS A 100 18.32 -7.31 7.46
CA HIS A 100 16.98 -6.80 7.70
C HIS A 100 16.68 -5.73 6.67
N ARG A 101 15.54 -5.82 5.99
CA ARG A 101 15.12 -4.84 4.98
C ARG A 101 14.11 -3.86 5.53
N TRP A 102 14.28 -2.58 5.26
CA TRP A 102 13.27 -1.55 5.54
C TRP A 102 12.09 -1.68 4.58
N PHE A 103 10.88 -1.61 5.11
CA PHE A 103 9.63 -1.53 4.36
C PHE A 103 8.87 -0.29 4.82
N ASP A 104 8.50 0.59 3.89
CA ASP A 104 7.96 1.93 4.17
C ASP A 104 6.83 1.96 5.22
N ASP A 105 6.00 0.93 5.25
CA ASP A 105 4.81 0.81 6.12
C ASP A 105 5.05 0.01 7.42
N ARG A 106 6.17 -0.70 7.51
CA ARG A 106 6.38 -1.76 8.50
C ARG A 106 7.72 -1.68 9.21
N GLY A 107 8.66 -0.88 8.72
CA GLY A 107 10.01 -0.80 9.24
C GLY A 107 10.89 -1.99 8.89
N TYR A 108 12.02 -2.16 9.58
CA TYR A 108 12.98 -3.23 9.32
C TYR A 108 12.40 -4.63 9.60
N ARG A 109 12.65 -5.57 8.70
CA ARG A 109 12.26 -7.00 8.84
C ARG A 109 13.37 -7.93 8.41
N CYS A 110 13.61 -8.97 9.20
CA CYS A 110 14.57 -10.02 8.89
C CYS A 110 14.25 -10.69 7.54
N LEU A 111 15.20 -10.67 6.61
CA LEU A 111 15.04 -11.27 5.28
C LEU A 111 14.88 -12.80 5.34
N ARG A 112 15.53 -13.46 6.31
CA ARG A 112 15.39 -14.92 6.53
C ARG A 112 14.01 -15.29 7.05
N CYS A 113 13.49 -14.59 8.07
CA CYS A 113 12.11 -14.77 8.53
C CYS A 113 11.11 -14.62 7.38
N ARG A 114 11.29 -13.58 6.55
CA ARG A 114 10.42 -13.35 5.40
C ARG A 114 10.51 -14.48 4.38
N SER A 115 11.71 -14.93 4.05
CA SER A 115 11.92 -16.05 3.12
C SER A 115 11.26 -17.33 3.64
N MET A 116 11.44 -17.65 4.93
CA MET A 116 10.80 -18.80 5.58
C MET A 116 9.28 -18.68 5.58
N TYR A 117 8.74 -17.51 5.90
CA TYR A 117 7.29 -17.26 5.84
C TYR A 117 6.73 -17.52 4.44
N VAL A 118 7.37 -16.98 3.39
CA VAL A 118 6.95 -17.20 2.00
C VAL A 118 7.06 -18.68 1.62
N ALA A 119 8.13 -19.36 2.03
CA ALA A 119 8.32 -20.79 1.76
C ALA A 119 7.25 -21.65 2.47
N ASN A 120 6.94 -21.37 3.73
CA ASN A 120 5.89 -22.05 4.48
C ASN A 120 4.52 -21.81 3.84
N ARG A 121 4.21 -20.55 3.49
CA ARG A 121 2.96 -20.22 2.82
C ARG A 121 2.78 -20.95 1.49
N ARG A 122 3.85 -21.09 0.71
CA ARG A 122 3.82 -21.87 -0.54
C ARG A 122 3.57 -23.35 -0.29
N ARG A 123 4.12 -23.93 0.78
CA ARG A 123 3.88 -25.33 1.16
C ARG A 123 2.43 -25.56 1.58
N GLU A 124 1.87 -24.66 2.39
CA GLU A 124 0.45 -24.69 2.79
C GLU A 124 -0.46 -24.66 1.56
N ILE A 125 -0.26 -23.67 0.69
CA ILE A 125 -1.06 -23.53 -0.53
C ILE A 125 -0.92 -24.78 -1.40
N LYS A 126 0.31 -25.29 -1.61
CA LYS A 126 0.51 -26.52 -2.38
C LYS A 126 -0.21 -27.71 -1.77
N ALA A 127 -0.17 -27.87 -0.44
CA ALA A 127 -0.86 -28.96 0.24
C ALA A 127 -2.37 -28.90 0.00
N THR A 128 -2.99 -27.73 0.17
CA THR A 128 -4.41 -27.52 -0.12
C THR A 128 -4.76 -27.84 -1.57
N LEU A 129 -3.97 -27.36 -2.53
CA LEU A 129 -4.24 -27.64 -3.95
C LEU A 129 -4.10 -29.12 -4.29
N VAL A 130 -3.10 -29.80 -3.72
CA VAL A 130 -2.90 -31.24 -3.94
C VAL A 130 -4.08 -32.03 -3.41
N GLU A 131 -4.54 -31.72 -2.20
CA GLU A 131 -5.71 -32.33 -1.59
C GLU A 131 -6.97 -32.12 -2.46
N GLU A 132 -7.20 -30.88 -2.91
CA GLU A 132 -8.31 -30.54 -3.81
C GLU A 132 -8.22 -31.24 -5.19
N ALA A 133 -7.01 -31.61 -5.62
CA ALA A 133 -6.76 -32.31 -6.88
C ALA A 133 -6.73 -33.84 -6.74
N GLY A 134 -7.15 -34.39 -5.59
CA GLY A 134 -7.27 -35.83 -5.35
C GLY A 134 -6.11 -36.46 -4.57
N GLY A 135 -5.09 -35.69 -4.20
CA GLY A 135 -4.03 -36.11 -3.27
C GLY A 135 -2.99 -37.09 -3.82
N CYS A 136 -3.14 -37.57 -5.05
CA CYS A 136 -2.25 -38.54 -5.67
C CYS A 136 -1.96 -38.21 -7.13
N CYS A 137 -0.95 -38.86 -7.69
CA CYS A 137 -0.66 -38.79 -9.12
C CYS A 137 -1.79 -39.43 -9.94
N ALA A 138 -2.32 -38.70 -10.93
CA ALA A 138 -3.40 -39.17 -11.79
C ALA A 138 -3.02 -40.40 -12.65
N VAL A 139 -1.72 -40.60 -12.93
CA VAL A 139 -1.22 -41.70 -13.76
C VAL A 139 -0.92 -42.94 -12.92
N CYS A 140 -0.10 -42.82 -11.87
CA CYS A 140 0.41 -43.98 -11.12
C CYS A 140 -0.08 -44.08 -9.66
N GLY A 141 -0.93 -43.16 -9.20
CA GLY A 141 -1.48 -43.17 -7.83
C GLY A 141 -0.48 -42.80 -6.73
N TYR A 142 0.73 -42.36 -7.04
CA TYR A 142 1.72 -41.94 -6.04
C TYR A 142 1.17 -40.83 -5.13
N SER A 143 1.20 -41.05 -3.81
CA SER A 143 0.69 -40.08 -2.81
C SER A 143 1.61 -39.91 -1.58
N ARG A 144 2.79 -40.55 -1.58
CA ARG A 144 3.66 -40.62 -0.38
C ARG A 144 4.35 -39.31 -0.01
N CYS A 145 4.58 -38.41 -0.97
CA CYS A 145 5.29 -37.15 -0.73
C CYS A 145 4.72 -36.01 -1.57
N LEU A 146 4.11 -35.03 -0.90
CA LEU A 146 3.57 -33.81 -1.54
C LEU A 146 4.62 -33.04 -2.34
N ARG A 147 5.89 -33.09 -1.94
CA ARG A 147 6.96 -32.38 -2.67
C ARG A 147 7.23 -32.99 -4.04
N ALA A 148 7.03 -34.29 -4.20
CA ALA A 148 7.25 -35.01 -5.45
C ALA A 148 6.07 -34.88 -6.43
N LEU A 149 4.93 -34.32 -5.98
CA LEU A 149 3.76 -34.05 -6.82
C LEU A 149 3.86 -32.65 -7.44
N SER A 150 3.48 -32.52 -8.71
CA SER A 150 3.55 -31.29 -9.51
C SER A 150 2.30 -31.16 -10.38
N PHE A 151 1.86 -29.92 -10.56
CA PHE A 151 0.74 -29.59 -11.45
C PHE A 151 1.28 -29.43 -12.87
N HIS A 152 0.89 -30.34 -13.75
CA HIS A 152 1.20 -30.34 -15.17
C HIS A 152 0.07 -29.65 -15.94
N HIS A 153 0.37 -28.65 -16.76
CA HIS A 153 -0.64 -28.00 -17.60
C HIS A 153 -1.07 -28.95 -18.73
N VAL A 154 -2.37 -29.25 -18.81
CA VAL A 154 -2.92 -30.12 -19.87
C VAL A 154 -2.78 -29.46 -21.25
N ASP A 155 -2.97 -28.14 -21.31
CA ASP A 155 -2.67 -27.34 -22.49
C ASP A 155 -1.57 -26.31 -22.15
N PRO A 156 -0.33 -26.51 -22.64
CA PRO A 156 0.79 -25.59 -22.41
C PRO A 156 0.52 -24.16 -22.87
N THR A 157 -0.39 -23.95 -23.82
CA THR A 157 -0.73 -22.64 -24.40
C THR A 157 -1.68 -21.81 -23.52
N THR A 158 -2.35 -22.45 -22.54
CA THR A 158 -3.29 -21.78 -21.62
C THR A 158 -2.63 -21.22 -20.35
N LYS A 159 -1.30 -21.35 -20.26
CA LYS A 159 -0.50 -20.91 -19.11
C LYS A 159 -0.49 -19.39 -19.01
N ALA A 160 -1.22 -18.86 -18.04
CA ALA A 160 -1.14 -17.43 -17.73
C ALA A 160 0.12 -17.13 -16.88
N PHE A 161 0.50 -18.05 -15.98
CA PHE A 161 1.65 -17.88 -15.07
C PHE A 161 2.24 -19.23 -14.66
N GLY A 162 3.56 -19.31 -14.45
CA GLY A 162 4.15 -20.49 -13.81
C GLY A 162 3.70 -20.58 -12.34
N ILE A 163 2.87 -21.58 -12.00
CA ILE A 163 2.36 -21.86 -10.64
C ILE A 163 3.48 -21.80 -9.58
N ALA A 164 4.70 -22.21 -9.96
CA ALA A 164 5.85 -22.27 -9.07
C ALA A 164 6.57 -20.93 -8.84
N LEU A 165 6.50 -19.96 -9.76
CA LEU A 165 7.41 -18.80 -9.73
C LEU A 165 6.76 -17.45 -9.41
N TYR A 166 5.51 -17.18 -9.77
CA TYR A 166 4.94 -15.84 -9.62
C TYR A 166 3.54 -15.83 -9.02
N GLY A 167 3.39 -15.19 -7.84
CA GLY A 167 2.09 -14.77 -7.31
C GLY A 167 1.28 -15.78 -6.49
N SER A 168 1.54 -17.09 -6.59
CA SER A 168 0.77 -18.12 -5.87
C SER A 168 0.84 -18.00 -4.34
N ALA A 169 1.93 -17.46 -3.79
CA ALA A 169 2.05 -17.20 -2.35
C ALA A 169 1.07 -16.12 -1.81
N ARG A 170 0.46 -15.30 -2.68
CA ARG A 170 -0.39 -14.16 -2.28
C ARG A 170 -1.88 -14.44 -2.31
N SER A 171 -2.36 -15.36 -3.13
CA SER A 171 -3.79 -15.67 -3.23
C SER A 171 -4.03 -17.13 -3.55
N LEU A 172 -4.64 -17.85 -2.59
CA LEU A 172 -5.10 -19.23 -2.79
C LEU A 172 -6.14 -19.31 -3.91
N ALA A 173 -7.02 -18.31 -4.04
CA ALA A 173 -8.03 -18.29 -5.10
C ALA A 173 -7.42 -18.29 -6.51
N ARG A 174 -6.38 -17.46 -6.74
CA ARG A 174 -5.66 -17.47 -8.02
C ARG A 174 -4.91 -18.78 -8.24
N ALA A 175 -4.33 -19.34 -7.18
CA ALA A 175 -3.63 -20.61 -7.26
C ALA A 175 -4.59 -21.77 -7.63
N ARG A 176 -5.82 -21.76 -7.09
CA ARG A 176 -6.90 -22.69 -7.46
C ARG A 176 -7.32 -22.54 -8.92
N GLU A 177 -7.51 -21.30 -9.37
CA GLU A 177 -7.90 -21.02 -10.75
C GLU A 177 -6.91 -21.63 -11.75
N GLU A 178 -5.62 -21.52 -11.46
CA GLU A 178 -4.57 -22.10 -12.30
C GLU A 178 -4.47 -23.62 -12.15
N ALA A 179 -4.60 -24.14 -10.92
CA ALA A 179 -4.58 -25.58 -10.66
C ALA A 179 -5.70 -26.34 -11.41
N ARG A 180 -6.86 -25.72 -11.63
CA ARG A 180 -7.96 -26.30 -12.43
C ARG A 180 -7.61 -26.58 -13.90
N LYS A 181 -6.57 -25.94 -14.43
CA LYS A 181 -6.07 -26.17 -15.80
C LYS A 181 -4.99 -27.25 -15.85
N CYS A 182 -4.68 -27.85 -14.70
CA CYS A 182 -3.57 -28.76 -14.54
C CYS A 182 -4.05 -30.14 -14.08
N VAL A 183 -3.25 -31.16 -14.40
CA VAL A 183 -3.34 -32.50 -13.84
C VAL A 183 -2.23 -32.69 -12.81
N LEU A 184 -2.53 -33.39 -11.73
CA LEU A 184 -1.55 -33.65 -10.67
C LEU A 184 -0.73 -34.90 -10.98
N LEU A 185 0.59 -34.75 -11.11
CA LEU A 185 1.51 -35.85 -11.46
C LEU A 185 2.67 -35.96 -10.47
N CYS A 186 3.17 -37.18 -10.26
CA CYS A 186 4.46 -37.34 -9.59
C CYS A 186 5.61 -36.93 -10.53
N SER A 187 6.80 -36.72 -9.96
CA SER A 187 7.94 -36.20 -10.73
C SER A 187 8.34 -37.11 -11.91
N ASN A 188 8.15 -38.42 -11.78
CA ASN A 188 8.45 -39.37 -12.86
C ASN A 188 7.40 -39.29 -13.97
N CYS A 189 6.11 -39.44 -13.64
CA CYS A 189 5.04 -39.35 -14.63
C CYS A 189 4.96 -37.97 -15.29
N HIS A 190 5.30 -36.91 -14.56
CA HIS A 190 5.44 -35.57 -15.15
C HIS A 190 6.51 -35.54 -16.25
N ALA A 191 7.69 -36.10 -15.98
CA ALA A 191 8.76 -36.18 -16.96
C ALA A 191 8.41 -37.10 -18.14
N GLU A 192 7.74 -38.22 -17.90
CA GLU A 192 7.25 -39.13 -18.95
C GLU A 192 6.24 -38.44 -19.86
N VAL A 193 5.32 -37.66 -19.30
CA VAL A 193 4.33 -36.88 -20.06
C VAL A 193 5.00 -35.79 -20.89
N GLU A 194 5.95 -35.05 -20.31
CA GLU A 194 6.74 -34.05 -21.07
C GLU A 194 7.58 -34.70 -22.19
N ALA A 195 8.05 -35.93 -22.00
CA ALA A 195 8.78 -36.70 -22.99
C ALA A 195 7.88 -37.45 -24.00
N GLY A 196 6.56 -37.41 -23.84
CA GLY A 196 5.60 -38.14 -24.69
C GLY A 196 5.63 -39.66 -24.50
N VAL A 197 6.23 -40.16 -23.42
CA VAL A 197 6.28 -41.58 -23.06
C VAL A 197 4.94 -42.05 -22.47
N THR A 198 4.21 -41.14 -21.82
CA THR A 198 2.91 -41.41 -21.20
C THR A 198 1.95 -40.26 -21.46
N SER A 199 0.65 -40.54 -21.48
CA SER A 199 -0.41 -39.54 -21.62
C SER A 199 -1.22 -39.39 -20.33
N VAL A 200 -1.90 -38.24 -20.22
CA VAL A 200 -2.79 -37.87 -19.10
C VAL A 200 -4.19 -37.59 -19.58
#